data_AF-A0A7S1G867-F1
#
_entry.id   AF-A0A7S1G867-F1
#
_cell.length_a   1.000
_cell.length_b   1.000
_cell.length_c   1.000
_cell.angle_alpha   90.00
_cell.angle_beta   90.00
_cell.angle_gamma   90.00
#
_symmetry.space_group_name_H-M   'P 1'
#
loop_
_entity.id
_entity.type
_entity.pdbx_description
1 polymer ?
#
loop_
_entity_poly.entity_id
_entity_poly.type
_entity_poly.pdbx_seq_one_letter_code
_entity_poly.pdbx_strand_id
1 'polypeptide(L)'
;GLPTLDVQCQFGDSSVRVWATVRSNGLLECVTPPMDAGVVDITLAVAGESSVGGRAMFTFVAPVTVASYEPTAVPESGGTPVSVTGAGFFDTAQLSCRFA
;
A
#
# COMPACT_ATOMS: atom_id res chain seq x y z
N GLY A 1 -12.13 27.14 -13.69
CA GLY A 1 -11.73 25.73 -13.86
C GLY A 1 -10.29 25.61 -13.47
N LEU A 2 -9.92 24.62 -12.67
CA LEU A 2 -8.51 24.36 -12.37
C LEU A 2 -7.81 23.91 -13.67
N PRO A 3 -6.59 24.40 -13.97
CA PRO A 3 -5.83 23.88 -15.09
C PRO A 3 -5.59 22.39 -14.87
N THR A 4 -5.91 21.57 -15.87
CA THR A 4 -5.53 20.15 -15.91
C THR A 4 -4.05 20.09 -16.23
N LEU A 5 -3.20 20.41 -15.25
CA LEU A 5 -1.80 20.07 -15.36
C LEU A 5 -1.70 18.55 -15.50
N ASP A 6 -0.99 18.10 -16.53
CA ASP A 6 -0.70 16.69 -16.78
C ASP A 6 0.37 16.23 -15.76
N VAL A 7 -0.08 15.99 -14.53
CA VAL A 7 0.77 15.56 -13.41
C VAL A 7 0.79 14.03 -13.33
N GLN A 8 1.96 13.48 -13.04
CA GLN A 8 2.16 12.05 -12.82
C GLN A 8 2.80 11.81 -11.45
N CYS A 9 2.29 10.85 -10.70
CA CYS A 9 3.03 10.28 -9.58
C CYS A 9 4.06 9.30 -10.11
N GLN A 10 5.26 9.40 -9.60
CA GLN A 10 6.39 8.58 -9.97
C GLN A 10 6.85 7.80 -8.76
N PHE A 11 7.03 6.49 -8.93
CA PHE A 11 7.40 5.57 -7.86
C PHE A 11 8.77 4.95 -8.15
N GLY A 12 9.66 5.01 -7.16
CA GLY A 12 11.01 4.45 -7.22
C GLY A 12 11.94 5.22 -8.16
N ASP A 13 12.71 4.49 -8.95
CA ASP A 13 13.86 4.96 -9.74
C ASP A 13 13.51 5.77 -11.01
N SER A 14 12.33 6.37 -11.04
CA SER A 14 11.75 7.15 -12.14
C SER A 14 11.03 6.39 -13.26
N SER A 15 11.14 5.05 -13.30
CA SER A 15 10.60 4.23 -14.40
C SER A 15 9.09 4.02 -14.33
N VAL A 16 8.52 4.06 -13.12
CA VAL A 16 7.09 3.78 -12.91
C VAL A 16 6.34 5.09 -12.72
N ARG A 17 5.46 5.41 -13.68
CA ARG A 17 4.67 6.66 -13.67
C ARG A 17 3.19 6.33 -13.84
N VAL A 18 2.35 6.99 -13.05
CA VAL A 18 0.90 6.89 -13.11
C VAL A 18 0.28 8.28 -13.16
N TRP A 19 -0.81 8.43 -13.89
CA TRP A 19 -1.52 9.69 -13.99
C TRP A 19 -2.13 10.09 -12.64
N ALA A 20 -1.99 11.37 -12.30
CA ALA A 20 -2.61 11.96 -11.13
C ALA A 20 -3.93 12.66 -11.49
N THR A 21 -4.88 12.68 -10.56
CA THR A 21 -6.08 13.51 -10.63
C THR A 21 -5.95 14.64 -9.62
N VAL A 22 -5.93 15.89 -10.10
CA VAL A 22 -5.92 17.07 -9.22
C VAL A 22 -7.30 17.26 -8.59
N ARG A 23 -7.39 17.23 -7.27
CA ARG A 23 -8.65 17.37 -6.52
C ARG A 23 -8.87 18.81 -6.01
N SER A 24 -7.81 19.48 -5.58
CA SER A 24 -7.83 20.87 -5.13
C SER A 24 -6.42 21.46 -5.10
N ASN A 25 -6.30 22.73 -4.67
CA ASN A 25 -5.00 23.35 -4.45
C ASN A 25 -4.28 22.65 -3.27
N GLY A 26 -3.28 21.83 -3.57
CA GLY A 26 -2.53 21.04 -2.59
C GLY A 26 -2.98 19.58 -2.42
N LEU A 27 -3.98 19.12 -3.19
CA LEU A 27 -4.41 17.72 -3.16
C LEU A 27 -4.44 17.11 -4.57
N LEU A 28 -3.69 16.03 -4.73
CA LEU A 28 -3.69 15.17 -5.90
C LEU A 28 -3.89 13.71 -5.46
N GLU A 29 -4.54 12.92 -6.31
CA GLU A 29 -4.73 11.49 -6.10
C GLU A 29 -4.11 10.68 -7.23
N CYS A 30 -3.45 9.58 -6.87
CA CYS A 30 -2.84 8.62 -7.79
C CYS A 30 -3.18 7.21 -7.33
N VAL A 31 -3.39 6.29 -8.28
CA VAL A 31 -3.52 4.87 -7.97
C VAL A 31 -2.14 4.23 -8.02
N THR A 32 -1.74 3.55 -6.95
CA THR A 32 -0.45 2.87 -6.88
C THR A 32 -0.37 1.73 -7.90
N PRO A 33 0.74 1.60 -8.64
CA PRO A 33 0.98 0.46 -9.52
C PRO A 33 1.33 -0.80 -8.69
N PRO A 34 1.23 -2.00 -9.26
CA PRO A 34 1.75 -3.21 -8.63
C PRO A 34 3.28 -3.11 -8.54
N MET A 35 3.82 -3.25 -7.33
CA MET A 35 5.26 -3.26 -7.06
C MET A 35 5.60 -4.30 -5.99
N ASP A 36 6.86 -4.75 -5.99
CA ASP A 36 7.38 -5.62 -4.95
C ASP A 36 7.40 -4.93 -3.59
N ALA A 37 7.35 -5.74 -2.53
CA ALA A 37 7.42 -5.23 -1.17
C ALA A 37 8.76 -4.54 -0.92
N GLY A 38 8.72 -3.34 -0.34
CA GLY A 38 9.90 -2.52 -0.12
C GLY A 38 9.58 -1.04 0.05
N VAL A 39 10.60 -0.27 0.44
CA VAL A 39 10.52 1.18 0.51
C VAL A 39 10.90 1.76 -0.85
N VAL A 40 10.07 2.67 -1.34
CA VAL A 40 10.30 3.43 -2.59
C VAL A 40 10.13 4.91 -2.33
N ASP A 41 10.80 5.73 -3.13
CA ASP A 41 10.52 7.16 -3.18
C ASP A 41 9.32 7.43 -4.09
N ILE A 42 8.44 8.32 -3.65
CA ILE A 42 7.38 8.91 -4.47
C ILE A 42 7.77 10.35 -4.79
N THR A 43 7.73 10.68 -6.07
CA THR A 43 7.95 12.02 -6.58
C THR A 43 6.82 12.43 -7.53
N LEU A 44 6.70 13.73 -7.81
CA LEU A 44 5.77 14.25 -8.81
C LEU A 44 6.53 14.66 -10.05
N ALA A 45 6.02 14.27 -11.22
CA ALA A 45 6.50 14.74 -12.51
C ALA A 45 5.38 15.52 -13.20
N VAL A 46 5.72 16.65 -13.81
CA VAL A 46 4.79 17.44 -14.63
C VAL A 46 5.17 17.24 -16.09
N ALA A 47 4.21 16.83 -16.94
CA ALA A 47 4.49 16.59 -18.35
C ALA A 47 4.99 17.89 -19.03
N GLY A 48 6.10 17.77 -19.77
CA GLY A 48 6.75 18.92 -20.41
C GLY A 48 7.72 19.69 -19.51
N GLU A 49 7.80 19.37 -18.23
CA GLU A 49 8.82 19.90 -17.32
C GLU A 49 9.85 18.81 -16.97
N SER A 50 11.12 19.19 -16.90
CA SER A 50 12.19 18.33 -16.39
C SER A 50 12.26 18.32 -14.85
N SER A 51 11.48 19.18 -14.19
CA SER A 51 11.49 19.33 -12.75
C SER A 51 10.69 18.21 -12.08
N VAL A 52 11.29 17.62 -11.06
CA VAL A 52 10.65 16.64 -10.18
C VAL A 52 10.28 17.37 -8.89
N GLY A 53 8.98 17.43 -8.59
CA GLY A 53 8.45 18.13 -7.43
C GLY A 53 8.17 17.18 -6.27
N GLY A 54 8.60 17.56 -5.06
CA GLY A 54 8.31 16.81 -3.83
C GLY A 54 8.98 15.43 -3.78
N ARG A 55 9.28 14.96 -2.56
CA ARG A 55 9.74 13.59 -2.33
C ARG A 55 9.11 13.08 -1.03
N ALA A 56 8.59 11.87 -1.07
CA ALA A 56 8.07 11.18 0.11
C ALA A 56 8.45 9.71 0.04
N MET A 57 8.78 9.11 1.18
CA MET A 57 8.99 7.66 1.25
C MET A 57 7.63 6.95 1.37
N PHE A 58 7.48 5.87 0.63
CA PHE A 58 6.30 5.02 0.67
C PHE A 58 6.72 3.56 0.75
N THR A 59 5.99 2.76 1.53
CA THR A 59 6.31 1.34 1.73
C THR A 59 5.23 0.48 1.10
N PHE A 60 5.62 -0.34 0.13
CA PHE A 60 4.81 -1.44 -0.36
C PHE A 60 4.97 -2.61 0.61
N VAL A 61 3.84 -3.07 1.17
CA VAL A 61 3.81 -4.20 2.09
C VAL A 61 3.44 -5.47 1.32
N ALA A 62 4.10 -6.58 1.67
CA ALA A 62 3.74 -7.87 1.12
C ALA A 62 2.31 -8.27 1.57
N PRO A 63 1.55 -8.99 0.74
CA PRO A 63 0.26 -9.54 1.15
C PRO A 63 0.40 -10.46 2.37
N VAL A 64 -0.65 -10.49 3.19
CA VAL A 64 -0.74 -11.44 4.30
C VAL A 64 -0.90 -12.85 3.74
N THR A 65 -0.12 -13.79 4.27
CA THR A 65 -0.23 -15.22 3.93
C THR A 65 -0.32 -16.04 5.20
N VAL A 66 -1.22 -17.03 5.21
CA VAL A 66 -1.34 -18.01 6.29
C VAL A 66 -0.74 -19.33 5.82
N ALA A 67 0.22 -19.85 6.56
CA ALA A 67 0.88 -21.13 6.27
C ALA A 67 0.28 -22.27 7.08
N SER A 68 0.03 -22.05 8.36
CA SER A 68 -0.57 -23.05 9.26
C SER A 68 -1.23 -22.39 10.46
N TYR A 69 -2.05 -23.16 11.17
CA TYR A 69 -2.63 -22.76 12.43
C TYR A 69 -2.79 -23.99 13.35
N GLU A 70 -2.61 -23.78 14.65
CA GLU A 70 -2.75 -24.82 15.66
C GLU A 70 -3.39 -24.24 16.95
N PRO A 71 -4.30 -24.96 17.63
CA PRO A 71 -4.83 -26.27 17.23
C PRO A 71 -5.82 -26.20 16.06
N THR A 72 -5.96 -27.29 15.29
CA THR A 72 -6.94 -27.39 14.19
C THR A 72 -8.37 -27.68 14.64
N ALA A 73 -8.56 -28.02 15.91
CA ALA A 73 -9.86 -28.22 16.54
C ALA A 73 -9.87 -27.64 17.95
N VAL A 74 -10.97 -26.98 18.32
CA VAL A 74 -11.19 -26.37 19.63
C VAL A 74 -12.59 -26.70 20.14
N PRO A 75 -12.84 -26.66 21.46
CA PRO A 75 -14.19 -26.79 21.99
C PRO A 75 -15.13 -25.71 21.45
N GLU A 76 -16.39 -26.06 21.22
CA GLU A 76 -17.44 -25.10 20.81
C GLU A 76 -17.65 -23.98 21.84
N SER A 77 -17.33 -24.25 23.12
CA SER A 77 -17.35 -23.24 24.19
C SER A 77 -16.29 -22.14 24.03
N GLY A 78 -15.34 -22.30 23.11
CA GLY A 78 -14.28 -21.34 22.86
C GLY A 78 -13.24 -21.25 23.99
N GLY A 79 -12.50 -20.14 24.02
CA GLY A 79 -11.48 -19.85 25.05
C GLY A 79 -10.10 -20.46 24.80
N THR A 80 -9.91 -21.19 23.69
CA THR A 80 -8.61 -21.76 23.31
C THR A 80 -7.88 -20.79 22.37
N PRO A 81 -6.65 -20.35 22.70
CA PRO A 81 -5.86 -19.53 21.79
C PRO A 81 -5.44 -20.35 20.56
N VAL A 82 -5.62 -19.77 19.37
CA VAL A 82 -5.15 -20.34 18.10
C VAL A 82 -3.90 -19.59 17.69
N SER A 83 -2.80 -20.32 17.50
CA SER A 83 -1.55 -19.78 16.96
C SER A 83 -1.58 -19.89 15.45
N VAL A 84 -1.45 -18.77 14.75
CA VAL A 84 -1.40 -18.72 13.28
C VAL A 84 0.03 -18.41 12.85
N THR A 85 0.60 -19.24 11.99
CA THR A 85 1.92 -19.03 11.39
C THR A 85 1.75 -18.59 9.95
N GLY A 86 2.52 -17.59 9.53
CA GLY A 86 2.40 -16.98 8.22
C GLY A 86 3.39 -15.86 8.00
N ALA A 87 3.15 -15.04 6.98
CA ALA A 87 3.97 -13.88 6.66
C ALA A 87 3.11 -12.63 6.42
N GLY A 88 3.72 -11.45 6.53
CA GLY A 88 3.04 -10.17 6.36
C GLY A 88 2.13 -9.78 7.53
N PHE A 89 2.25 -10.43 8.69
CA PHE A 89 1.51 -10.02 9.89
C PHE A 89 2.11 -8.73 10.45
N PHE A 90 1.33 -7.66 10.39
CA PHE A 90 1.63 -6.39 11.03
C PHE A 90 0.66 -6.17 12.18
N ASP A 91 1.18 -5.66 13.29
CA ASP A 91 0.36 -5.26 14.44
C ASP A 91 -0.48 -4.03 14.04
N THR A 92 -1.71 -4.30 13.60
CA THR A 92 -2.66 -3.30 13.13
C THR A 92 -4.03 -3.62 13.71
N ALA A 93 -4.83 -2.58 13.96
CA ALA A 93 -6.20 -2.76 14.46
C ALA A 93 -7.12 -3.51 13.47
N GLN A 94 -6.69 -3.68 12.21
CA GLN A 94 -7.43 -4.39 11.17
C GLN A 94 -7.10 -5.88 11.11
N LEU A 95 -5.95 -6.31 11.65
CA LEU A 95 -5.56 -7.72 11.67
C LEU A 95 -6.46 -8.47 12.65
N SER A 96 -7.33 -9.32 12.13
CA SER A 96 -8.28 -10.09 12.94
C SER A 96 -8.42 -11.52 12.43
N CYS A 97 -8.58 -12.47 13.35
CA CYS A 97 -8.98 -13.82 13.02
C CYS A 97 -10.51 -13.85 12.87
N ARG A 98 -11.00 -14.41 11.76
CA ARG A 98 -12.43 -14.65 11.53
C ARG A 98 -12.68 -16.16 11.50
N PHE A 99 -13.57 -16.62 12.36
CA PHE A 99 -14.07 -18.00 12.41
C PHE A 99 -15.47 -18.01 11.77
N ALA A 100 -15.75 -19.01 10.93
CA ALA A 100 -17.02 -19.16 10.22
C ALA A 100 -17.93 -20.19 10.91
#